data_AF-A0A0D2LTE0-F1
#
_entry.id   AF-A0A0D2LTE0-F1
#
_cell.length_a   1.000
_cell.length_b   1.000
_cell.length_c   1.000
_cell.angle_alpha   90.00
_cell.angle_beta   90.00
_cell.angle_gamma   90.00
#
_symmetry.space_group_name_H-M   'P 1'
#
loop_
_entity.id
_entity.type
_entity.pdbx_description
1 polymer ?
#
loop_
_entity_poly.entity_id
_entity_poly.type
_entity_poly.pdbx_seq_one_letter_code
_entity_poly.pdbx_strand_id
1 'polypeptide(L)'
;MRTPLLAVKASLDPKGQVLADWNPAVAPYCKWINVVCDEAGNVVRLTISYLALDGTLPPATAITNLPGLKGLLLGGNALKGTLPAGYGASASLQELYLNDNQLSGSLPADWSKAKSLREISLAFNNLEGKLPAEWGALQNLKVLKINSNKLTGPVPKEWAAPSKPYMSSLETLTVFGNAGLTGCLPASFGGKGPSNKGFFQGPAGQKTTDAKAAAAGTKITGLCR
;
A
#
# COMPACT_ATOMS: atom_id res chain seq x y z
N MET A 1 -6.30 -22.16 6.28
CA MET A 1 -6.87 -20.82 6.56
C MET A 1 -6.81 -20.41 8.04
N ARG A 2 -7.07 -21.28 9.03
CA ARG A 2 -7.07 -20.88 10.45
C ARG A 2 -5.70 -20.42 10.99
N THR A 3 -4.64 -21.19 10.77
CA THR A 3 -3.28 -20.87 11.28
C THR A 3 -2.76 -19.51 10.78
N PRO A 4 -2.90 -19.18 9.47
CA PRO A 4 -2.56 -17.84 8.99
C PRO A 4 -3.30 -16.69 9.69
N LEU A 5 -4.62 -16.82 9.94
CA LEU A 5 -5.40 -15.80 10.63
C LEU A 5 -4.95 -15.60 12.09
N LEU A 6 -4.59 -16.68 12.78
CA LEU A 6 -4.06 -16.57 14.15
C LEU A 6 -2.67 -15.91 14.18
N ALA A 7 -1.83 -16.14 13.17
CA ALA A 7 -0.56 -15.42 13.02
C ALA A 7 -0.77 -13.93 12.72
N VAL A 8 -1.78 -13.59 11.91
CA VAL A 8 -2.22 -12.20 11.71
C VAL A 8 -2.63 -11.57 13.04
N LYS A 9 -3.50 -12.23 13.81
CA LYS A 9 -3.94 -11.76 15.14
C LYS A 9 -2.75 -11.51 16.06
N ALA A 10 -1.86 -12.51 16.20
CA ALA A 10 -0.71 -12.42 17.11
C ALA A 10 0.24 -11.26 16.78
N SER A 11 0.32 -10.87 15.51
CA SER A 11 1.16 -9.74 15.07
C SER A 11 0.48 -8.40 15.32
N LEU A 12 -0.80 -8.28 14.94
CA LEU A 12 -1.54 -7.02 15.00
C LEU A 12 -1.97 -6.65 16.42
N ASP A 13 -2.39 -7.64 17.20
CA ASP A 13 -2.98 -7.49 18.53
C ASP A 13 -2.20 -8.37 19.53
N PRO A 14 -0.96 -7.99 19.88
CA PRO A 14 -0.12 -8.79 20.77
C PRO A 14 -0.72 -8.95 22.19
N LYS A 15 -1.62 -8.05 22.58
CA LYS A 15 -2.36 -8.12 23.85
C LYS A 15 -3.61 -9.01 23.75
N GLY A 16 -4.06 -9.31 22.54
CA GLY A 16 -5.23 -10.15 22.27
C GLY A 16 -6.57 -9.55 22.71
N GLN A 17 -6.63 -8.23 22.91
CA GLN A 17 -7.80 -7.54 23.47
C GLN A 17 -8.77 -7.04 22.39
N VAL A 18 -8.26 -6.69 21.22
CA VAL A 18 -9.03 -6.04 20.14
C VAL A 18 -9.64 -7.07 19.20
N LEU A 19 -8.87 -8.09 18.83
CA LEU A 19 -9.27 -9.19 17.95
C LEU A 19 -9.67 -10.43 18.76
N ALA A 20 -10.24 -10.26 19.95
CA ALA A 20 -10.59 -11.34 20.86
C ALA A 20 -11.48 -12.41 20.19
N ASP A 21 -12.42 -11.98 19.34
CA ASP A 21 -13.36 -12.83 18.59
C ASP A 21 -12.69 -13.78 17.58
N TRP A 22 -11.44 -13.50 17.17
CA TRP A 22 -10.64 -14.41 16.35
C TRP A 22 -10.18 -15.60 17.20
N ASN A 23 -11.13 -16.48 17.48
CA ASN A 23 -11.02 -17.56 18.43
C ASN A 23 -11.20 -18.90 17.70
N PRO A 24 -10.21 -19.81 17.78
CA PRO A 24 -10.33 -21.14 17.18
C PRO A 24 -11.54 -21.95 17.69
N ALA A 25 -12.11 -21.66 18.85
CA ALA A 25 -13.33 -22.34 19.29
C ALA A 25 -14.57 -21.97 18.45
N VAL A 26 -14.55 -20.81 17.77
CA VAL A 26 -15.69 -20.29 17.01
C VAL A 26 -15.51 -20.61 15.52
N ALA A 27 -16.39 -21.45 14.98
CA ALA A 27 -16.40 -21.85 13.57
C ALA A 27 -17.71 -21.45 12.86
N PRO A 28 -17.67 -21.17 11.54
CA PRO A 28 -16.47 -21.01 10.71
C PRO A 28 -15.75 -19.68 10.98
N TYR A 29 -14.46 -19.59 10.63
CA TYR A 29 -13.66 -18.36 10.77
C TYR A 29 -14.20 -17.18 9.93
N CYS A 30 -15.04 -17.46 8.92
CA CYS A 30 -15.75 -16.44 8.16
C CYS A 30 -16.81 -15.68 8.96
N LYS A 31 -17.14 -16.13 10.18
CA LYS A 31 -17.98 -15.38 11.12
C LYS A 31 -17.18 -14.41 11.99
N TRP A 32 -15.85 -14.49 11.96
CA TRP A 32 -15.03 -13.61 12.79
C TRP A 32 -15.15 -12.17 12.28
N ILE A 33 -15.28 -11.23 13.22
CA ILE A 33 -15.37 -9.80 12.90
C ILE A 33 -14.13 -9.39 12.08
N ASN A 34 -14.33 -8.60 11.03
CA ASN A 34 -13.29 -8.13 10.10
C ASN A 34 -12.67 -9.20 9.17
N VAL A 35 -13.21 -10.42 9.14
CA VAL A 35 -12.87 -11.44 8.14
C VAL A 35 -13.97 -11.50 7.08
N VAL A 36 -13.63 -11.20 5.83
CA VAL A 36 -14.56 -11.31 4.70
C VAL A 36 -14.19 -12.55 3.89
N CYS A 37 -15.17 -13.43 3.67
CA CYS A 37 -15.03 -14.61 2.83
C CYS A 37 -15.86 -14.51 1.55
N ASP A 38 -15.47 -15.26 0.52
CA ASP A 38 -16.31 -15.55 -0.64
C ASP A 38 -17.34 -16.66 -0.34
N GLU A 39 -18.20 -16.97 -1.33
CA GLU A 39 -19.22 -18.01 -1.23
C GLU A 39 -18.64 -19.42 -0.99
N ALA A 40 -17.38 -19.65 -1.40
CA ALA A 40 -16.66 -20.90 -1.16
C ALA A 40 -15.96 -20.93 0.22
N GLY A 41 -16.08 -19.88 1.03
CA GLY A 41 -15.49 -19.77 2.36
C GLY A 41 -14.00 -19.39 2.35
N ASN A 42 -13.43 -18.95 1.23
CA ASN A 42 -12.06 -18.45 1.17
C ASN A 42 -12.01 -17.03 1.73
N VAL A 43 -11.02 -16.75 2.58
CA VAL A 43 -10.77 -15.38 3.06
C VAL A 43 -10.31 -14.52 1.88
N VAL A 44 -11.10 -13.48 1.56
CA VAL A 44 -10.83 -12.57 0.45
C VAL A 44 -10.42 -11.17 0.91
N ARG A 45 -10.89 -10.70 2.06
CA ARG A 45 -10.43 -9.43 2.65
C ARG A 45 -10.32 -9.52 4.17
N LEU A 46 -9.34 -8.81 4.71
CA LEU A 46 -9.22 -8.51 6.13
C LEU A 46 -9.43 -7.00 6.31
N THR A 47 -10.47 -6.60 7.02
CA THR A 47 -10.92 -5.20 7.16
C THR A 47 -10.68 -4.68 8.57
N ILE A 48 -9.42 -4.52 8.95
CA ILE A 48 -8.97 -4.30 10.34
C ILE A 48 -8.45 -2.86 10.52
N SER A 49 -9.23 -1.89 10.06
CA SER A 49 -8.88 -0.47 10.11
C SER A 49 -9.49 0.23 11.33
N TYR A 50 -8.81 1.23 11.88
CA TYR A 50 -9.31 2.08 12.98
C TYR A 50 -9.68 1.33 14.26
N LEU A 51 -8.89 0.34 14.66
CA LEU A 51 -9.12 -0.48 15.87
C LEU A 51 -8.09 -0.22 16.97
N ALA A 52 -7.27 0.83 16.85
CA ALA A 52 -6.21 1.17 17.79
C ALA A 52 -5.19 0.03 18.04
N LEU A 53 -4.98 -0.83 17.04
CA LEU A 53 -3.99 -1.93 17.13
C LEU A 53 -2.57 -1.38 17.21
N ASP A 54 -1.76 -1.89 18.13
CA ASP A 54 -0.42 -1.37 18.46
C ASP A 54 0.74 -2.35 18.19
N GLY A 55 0.44 -3.46 17.50
CA GLY A 55 1.42 -4.47 17.10
C GLY A 55 2.20 -4.15 15.83
N THR A 56 2.53 -5.17 15.05
CA THR A 56 3.29 -5.09 13.80
C THR A 56 2.51 -5.69 12.63
N LEU A 57 2.95 -5.41 11.41
CA LEU A 57 2.39 -6.07 10.22
C LEU A 57 2.56 -7.60 10.30
N PRO A 58 1.57 -8.39 9.85
CA PRO A 58 1.66 -9.85 9.83
C PRO A 58 2.88 -10.35 9.04
N PRO A 59 3.51 -11.47 9.45
CA PRO A 59 4.62 -12.04 8.68
C PRO A 59 4.14 -12.42 7.28
N ALA A 60 5.06 -12.37 6.31
CA ALA A 60 4.75 -12.70 4.93
C ALA A 60 4.12 -14.08 4.78
N THR A 61 4.58 -15.07 5.54
CA THR A 61 4.03 -16.43 5.55
C THR A 61 2.56 -16.49 5.92
N ALA A 62 2.07 -15.60 6.79
CA ALA A 62 0.65 -15.52 7.12
C ALA A 62 -0.16 -14.99 5.94
N ILE A 63 0.36 -14.00 5.22
CA ILE A 63 -0.32 -13.41 4.07
C ILE A 63 -0.27 -14.34 2.85
N THR A 64 0.87 -14.95 2.55
CA THR A 64 1.03 -15.85 1.39
C THR A 64 0.28 -17.17 1.55
N ASN A 65 0.00 -17.60 2.79
CA ASN A 65 -0.80 -18.79 3.07
C ASN A 65 -2.32 -18.52 3.10
N LEU A 66 -2.75 -17.33 2.65
CA LEU A 66 -4.15 -17.01 2.38
C LEU A 66 -4.32 -16.82 0.86
N PRO A 67 -4.43 -17.91 0.07
CA PRO A 67 -4.36 -17.85 -1.39
C PRO A 67 -5.48 -17.02 -2.03
N GLY A 68 -6.62 -16.85 -1.34
CA GLY A 68 -7.74 -16.02 -1.81
C GLY A 68 -7.67 -14.55 -1.40
N LEU A 69 -6.69 -14.13 -0.60
CA LEU A 69 -6.67 -12.80 0.00
C LEU A 69 -6.39 -11.71 -1.03
N LYS A 70 -7.44 -10.96 -1.39
CA LYS A 70 -7.40 -9.84 -2.32
C LYS A 70 -7.17 -8.51 -1.61
N GLY A 71 -7.59 -8.36 -0.35
CA GLY A 71 -7.45 -7.09 0.38
C GLY A 71 -6.94 -7.24 1.79
N LEU A 72 -5.88 -6.50 2.13
CA LEU A 72 -5.37 -6.33 3.48
C LEU A 72 -5.50 -4.85 3.87
N LEU A 73 -6.53 -4.53 4.65
CA LEU A 73 -6.87 -3.17 5.06
C LEU A 73 -6.58 -3.02 6.56
N LEU A 74 -5.50 -2.30 6.89
CA LEU A 74 -4.96 -2.10 8.24
C LEU A 74 -4.78 -0.61 8.59
N GLY A 75 -5.44 0.27 7.84
CA GLY A 75 -5.23 1.72 7.95
C GLY A 75 -5.78 2.30 9.26
N GLY A 76 -5.18 3.38 9.75
CA GLY A 76 -5.66 4.09 10.94
C GLY A 76 -5.45 3.34 12.25
N ASN A 77 -4.32 2.65 12.39
CA ASN A 77 -3.94 1.97 13.63
C ASN A 77 -2.64 2.58 14.18
N ALA A 78 -2.08 1.98 15.24
CA ALA A 78 -0.79 2.35 15.81
C ALA A 78 0.30 1.31 15.47
N LEU A 79 0.20 0.65 14.30
CA LEU A 79 1.11 -0.43 13.91
C LEU A 79 2.53 0.12 13.67
N LYS A 80 3.52 -0.64 14.14
CA LYS A 80 4.94 -0.30 14.09
C LYS A 80 5.74 -1.33 13.28
N GLY A 81 7.03 -1.06 13.14
CA GLY A 81 7.97 -1.94 12.44
C GLY A 81 8.07 -1.63 10.95
N THR A 82 8.60 -2.59 10.19
CA THR A 82 8.91 -2.41 8.77
C THR A 82 7.91 -3.12 7.86
N LEU A 83 7.90 -2.74 6.58
CA LEU A 83 7.13 -3.39 5.54
C LEU A 83 7.72 -4.77 5.20
N PRO A 84 6.96 -5.88 5.33
CA PRO A 84 7.49 -7.21 5.01
C PRO A 84 7.78 -7.38 3.51
N ALA A 85 9.03 -7.60 3.14
CA ALA A 85 9.44 -7.79 1.74
C ALA A 85 8.69 -8.96 1.06
N GLY A 86 8.43 -10.03 1.81
CA GLY A 86 7.77 -11.23 1.31
C GLY A 86 6.29 -11.05 0.90
N TYR A 87 5.64 -9.91 1.15
CA TYR A 87 4.29 -9.67 0.62
C TYR A 87 4.25 -9.67 -0.91
N GLY A 88 5.40 -9.40 -1.56
CA GLY A 88 5.56 -9.54 -3.01
C GLY A 88 5.30 -10.96 -3.54
N ALA A 89 5.35 -11.98 -2.70
CA ALA A 89 5.07 -13.37 -3.09
C ALA A 89 3.57 -13.72 -3.07
N SER A 90 2.69 -12.82 -2.61
CA SER A 90 1.25 -13.06 -2.69
C SER A 90 0.77 -12.97 -4.13
N ALA A 91 0.20 -14.06 -4.64
CA ALA A 91 -0.33 -14.11 -5.99
C ALA A 91 -1.68 -13.38 -6.14
N SER A 92 -2.43 -13.18 -5.05
CA SER A 92 -3.82 -12.71 -5.10
C SER A 92 -4.05 -11.31 -4.54
N LEU A 93 -3.10 -10.74 -3.79
CA LEU A 93 -3.26 -9.45 -3.12
C LEU A 93 -3.40 -8.30 -4.14
N GLN A 94 -4.50 -7.57 -4.05
CA GLN A 94 -4.87 -6.46 -4.95
C GLN A 94 -4.88 -5.12 -4.22
N GLU A 95 -5.37 -5.11 -2.99
CA GLU A 95 -5.57 -3.92 -2.16
C GLU A 95 -4.68 -4.05 -0.90
N LEU A 96 -3.74 -3.12 -0.72
CA LEU A 96 -2.87 -3.06 0.46
C LEU A 96 -2.94 -1.67 1.08
N TYR A 97 -3.74 -1.52 2.13
CA TYR A 97 -3.96 -0.25 2.81
C TYR A 97 -3.34 -0.28 4.20
N LEU A 98 -2.23 0.44 4.35
CA LEU A 98 -1.43 0.54 5.57
C LEU A 98 -1.28 2.01 6.03
N ASN A 99 -2.09 2.92 5.48
CA ASN A 99 -2.02 4.34 5.80
C ASN A 99 -2.33 4.64 7.27
N ASP A 100 -1.89 5.80 7.75
CA ASP A 100 -2.18 6.28 9.11
C ASP A 100 -1.73 5.27 10.17
N ASN A 101 -0.44 4.97 10.17
CA ASN A 101 0.23 4.06 11.12
C ASN A 101 1.60 4.65 11.52
N GLN A 102 2.41 3.89 12.26
CA GLN A 102 3.75 4.27 12.70
C GLN A 102 4.84 3.45 12.01
N LEU A 103 4.57 2.94 10.80
CA LEU A 103 5.48 2.07 10.06
C LEU A 103 6.73 2.85 9.61
N SER A 104 7.88 2.19 9.62
CA SER A 104 9.19 2.78 9.33
C SER A 104 10.04 1.91 8.40
N GLY A 105 11.24 2.41 8.05
CA GLY A 105 12.14 1.72 7.13
C GLY A 105 11.79 1.95 5.66
N SER A 106 12.45 1.19 4.77
CA SER A 106 12.37 1.39 3.33
C SER A 106 11.21 0.63 2.67
N LEU A 107 10.78 1.14 1.51
CA LEU A 107 9.86 0.45 0.61
C LEU A 107 10.51 -0.82 0.03
N PRO A 108 9.89 -2.01 0.13
CA PRO A 108 10.52 -3.24 -0.39
C PRO A 108 10.45 -3.34 -1.91
N ALA A 109 11.61 -3.46 -2.57
CA ALA A 109 11.68 -3.70 -4.01
C ALA A 109 10.95 -5.00 -4.44
N ASP A 110 10.96 -6.00 -3.56
CA ASP A 110 10.31 -7.30 -3.79
C ASP A 110 8.80 -7.23 -4.00
N TRP A 111 8.12 -6.15 -3.55
CA TRP A 111 6.70 -5.96 -3.84
C TRP A 111 6.41 -5.88 -5.33
N SER A 112 7.40 -5.55 -6.16
CA SER A 112 7.33 -5.62 -7.63
C SER A 112 6.93 -7.01 -8.17
N LYS A 113 7.09 -8.07 -7.38
CA LYS A 113 6.70 -9.45 -7.73
C LYS A 113 5.18 -9.68 -7.63
N ALA A 114 4.46 -8.91 -6.82
CA ALA A 114 3.01 -9.06 -6.64
C ALA A 114 2.25 -8.40 -7.81
N LYS A 115 2.19 -9.11 -8.94
CA LYS A 115 1.58 -8.60 -10.19
C LYS A 115 0.08 -8.36 -10.11
N SER A 116 -0.59 -8.86 -9.08
CA SER A 116 -2.01 -8.67 -8.83
C SER A 116 -2.34 -7.35 -8.14
N LEU A 117 -1.35 -6.63 -7.59
CA LEU A 117 -1.56 -5.37 -6.89
C LEU A 117 -2.18 -4.31 -7.80
N ARG A 118 -3.23 -3.68 -7.30
CA ARG A 118 -3.99 -2.60 -7.95
C ARG A 118 -3.95 -1.32 -7.13
N GLU A 119 -3.93 -1.44 -5.81
CA GLU A 119 -3.97 -0.28 -4.93
C GLU A 119 -3.04 -0.47 -3.73
N ILE A 120 -2.16 0.52 -3.53
CA ILE A 120 -1.24 0.60 -2.41
C ILE A 120 -1.44 1.96 -1.73
N SER A 121 -1.76 1.93 -0.44
CA SER A 121 -1.86 3.13 0.39
C SER A 121 -0.92 3.00 1.59
N LEU A 122 0.15 3.78 1.58
CA LEU A 122 1.18 3.87 2.63
C LEU A 122 1.26 5.28 3.23
N ALA A 123 0.27 6.13 2.93
CA ALA A 123 0.25 7.52 3.34
C ALA A 123 0.31 7.67 4.87
N PHE A 124 0.86 8.78 5.37
CA PHE A 124 0.89 9.07 6.81
C PHE A 124 1.57 7.97 7.63
N ASN A 125 2.85 7.74 7.36
CA ASN A 125 3.72 6.82 8.10
C ASN A 125 5.10 7.46 8.30
N ASN A 126 6.06 6.71 8.83
CA ASN A 126 7.46 7.11 9.01
C ASN A 126 8.40 6.42 8.00
N LEU A 127 7.91 6.05 6.81
CA LEU A 127 8.70 5.34 5.81
C LEU A 127 9.77 6.26 5.22
N GLU A 128 10.94 5.70 4.93
CA GLU A 128 12.12 6.46 4.52
C GLU A 128 12.89 5.79 3.37
N GLY A 129 14.00 6.38 2.96
CA GLY A 129 14.81 5.88 1.85
C GLY A 129 14.24 6.27 0.48
N LYS A 130 14.66 5.56 -0.57
CA LYS A 130 14.31 5.86 -1.96
C LYS A 130 13.10 5.05 -2.43
N LEU A 131 12.44 5.56 -3.46
CA LEU A 131 11.42 4.83 -4.21
C LEU A 131 12.08 3.68 -5.02
N PRO A 132 11.61 2.42 -4.91
CA PRO A 132 12.20 1.30 -5.66
C PRO A 132 11.92 1.44 -7.16
N ALA A 133 12.96 1.36 -7.98
CA ALA A 133 12.81 1.40 -9.44
C ALA A 133 12.04 0.17 -9.95
N GLU A 134 12.17 -0.96 -9.26
CA GLU A 134 11.53 -2.24 -9.54
C GLU A 134 10.00 -2.16 -9.51
N TRP A 135 9.43 -1.21 -8.76
CA TRP A 135 7.99 -0.99 -8.73
C TRP A 135 7.43 -0.57 -10.10
N GLY A 136 8.29 -0.12 -11.04
CA GLY A 136 7.94 0.00 -12.45
C GLY A 136 7.27 -1.27 -13.01
N ALA A 137 7.62 -2.45 -12.50
CA ALA A 137 7.06 -3.71 -12.97
C ALA A 137 5.62 -4.00 -12.47
N LEU A 138 5.00 -3.13 -11.68
CA LEU A 138 3.62 -3.25 -11.19
C LEU A 138 2.61 -2.72 -12.22
N GLN A 139 2.49 -3.42 -13.34
CA GLN A 139 1.71 -2.95 -14.50
C GLN A 139 0.20 -2.81 -14.24
N ASN A 140 -0.33 -3.50 -13.23
CA ASN A 140 -1.74 -3.44 -12.83
C ASN A 140 -2.04 -2.40 -11.74
N LEU A 141 -1.01 -1.73 -11.20
CA LEU A 141 -1.19 -0.75 -10.14
C LEU A 141 -1.89 0.49 -10.68
N LYS A 142 -3.02 0.83 -10.08
CA LYS A 142 -3.86 1.99 -10.40
C LYS A 142 -3.69 3.11 -9.40
N VAL A 143 -3.55 2.78 -8.12
CA VAL A 143 -3.47 3.76 -7.04
C VAL A 143 -2.21 3.53 -6.22
N LEU A 144 -1.37 4.56 -6.13
CA LEU A 144 -0.21 4.58 -5.25
C LEU A 144 -0.23 5.85 -4.39
N LYS A 145 -0.50 5.67 -3.10
CA LYS A 145 -0.47 6.76 -2.11
C LYS A 145 0.72 6.59 -1.18
N ILE A 146 1.70 7.48 -1.27
CA ILE A 146 2.92 7.47 -0.45
C ILE A 146 3.21 8.83 0.20
N ASN A 147 2.24 9.74 0.14
CA ASN A 147 2.34 11.07 0.72
C ASN A 147 2.53 11.04 2.25
N SER A 148 3.04 12.13 2.81
CA SER A 148 3.25 12.29 4.26
C SER A 148 4.13 11.18 4.86
N ASN A 149 5.34 11.04 4.33
CA ASN A 149 6.39 10.12 4.79
C ASN A 149 7.74 10.86 4.78
N LYS A 150 8.85 10.13 4.96
CA LYS A 150 10.24 10.65 4.94
C LYS A 150 11.00 10.15 3.70
N LEU A 151 10.30 9.91 2.59
CA LEU A 151 10.89 9.38 1.36
C LEU A 151 11.81 10.42 0.69
N THR A 152 12.82 9.92 0.00
CA THR A 152 13.93 10.71 -0.54
C THR A 152 14.26 10.39 -1.99
N GLY A 153 14.91 11.33 -2.67
CA GLY A 153 15.40 11.15 -4.04
C GLY A 153 14.32 11.38 -5.11
N PRO A 154 14.64 11.14 -6.39
CA PRO A 154 13.72 11.34 -7.49
C PRO A 154 12.69 10.22 -7.62
N VAL A 155 11.57 10.51 -8.30
CA VAL A 155 10.68 9.46 -8.81
C VAL A 155 11.44 8.65 -9.87
N PRO A 156 11.53 7.30 -9.76
CA PRO A 156 12.30 6.49 -10.68
C PRO A 156 11.76 6.62 -12.11
N LYS A 157 12.66 6.81 -13.08
CA LYS A 157 12.29 6.88 -14.50
C LYS A 157 11.64 5.58 -14.97
N GLU A 158 12.00 4.46 -14.36
CA GLU A 158 11.49 3.11 -14.63
C GLU A 158 9.99 3.00 -14.39
N TRP A 159 9.39 3.89 -13.59
CA TRP A 159 7.94 3.94 -13.39
C TRP A 159 7.19 4.39 -14.64
N ALA A 160 7.87 5.05 -15.58
CA ALA A 160 7.29 5.69 -16.76
C ALA A 160 8.08 5.45 -18.07
N ALA A 161 9.16 4.67 -18.03
CA ALA A 161 10.04 4.48 -19.17
C ALA A 161 9.41 3.55 -20.22
N PRO A 162 9.46 3.89 -21.52
CA PRO A 162 8.82 3.11 -22.58
C PRO A 162 9.52 1.78 -22.91
N SER A 163 10.67 1.45 -22.29
CA SER A 163 11.53 0.34 -22.72
C SER A 163 11.75 -0.80 -21.70
N LYS A 164 10.96 -0.91 -20.63
CA LYS A 164 10.87 -2.06 -19.70
C LYS A 164 9.43 -2.12 -19.15
N PRO A 165 8.97 -3.19 -18.46
CA PRO A 165 7.66 -3.11 -17.81
C PRO A 165 7.63 -1.89 -16.88
N TYR A 166 6.72 -0.96 -17.18
CA TYR A 166 6.47 0.28 -16.46
C TYR A 166 5.06 0.26 -15.87
N MET A 167 4.74 1.15 -14.93
CA MET A 167 3.43 1.20 -14.27
C MET A 167 2.39 1.81 -15.22
N SER A 168 2.02 1.06 -16.25
CA SER A 168 1.17 1.50 -17.35
C SER A 168 -0.27 1.78 -16.97
N SER A 169 -0.75 1.21 -15.86
CA SER A 169 -2.13 1.38 -15.39
C SER A 169 -2.26 2.43 -14.27
N LEU A 170 -1.19 3.16 -13.94
CA LEU A 170 -1.21 4.08 -12.80
C LEU A 170 -2.13 5.27 -13.10
N GLU A 171 -3.21 5.36 -12.32
CA GLU A 171 -4.22 6.41 -12.45
C GLU A 171 -4.04 7.48 -11.37
N THR A 172 -3.60 7.11 -10.17
CA THR A 172 -3.44 8.04 -9.03
C THR A 172 -2.09 7.84 -8.35
N LEU A 173 -1.34 8.93 -8.22
CA LEU A 173 -0.08 9.00 -7.48
C LEU A 173 -0.10 10.19 -6.52
N THR A 174 0.08 9.95 -5.21
CA THR A 174 0.24 11.03 -4.22
C THR A 174 1.60 10.93 -3.53
N VAL A 175 2.39 12.01 -3.62
CA VAL A 175 3.78 12.09 -3.13
C VAL A 175 4.05 13.25 -2.19
N PHE A 176 3.09 14.16 -2.02
CA PHE A 176 3.20 15.37 -1.19
C PHE A 176 3.61 15.04 0.25
N GLY A 177 4.15 15.99 1.00
CA GLY A 177 4.55 15.78 2.40
C GLY A 177 5.75 14.83 2.58
N ASN A 178 6.55 14.62 1.53
CA ASN A 178 7.86 13.96 1.59
C ASN A 178 8.97 14.98 1.28
N ALA A 179 9.51 15.62 2.31
CA ALA A 179 10.45 16.73 2.14
C ALA A 179 11.77 16.36 1.43
N GLY A 180 12.11 15.05 1.42
CA GLY A 180 13.29 14.53 0.75
C GLY A 180 13.07 14.15 -0.72
N LEU A 181 11.84 14.08 -1.22
CA LEU A 181 11.59 13.79 -2.63
C LEU A 181 11.98 14.99 -3.49
N THR A 182 12.71 14.73 -4.57
CA THR A 182 13.36 15.74 -5.42
C THR A 182 13.07 15.51 -6.90
N GLY A 183 13.49 16.43 -7.77
CA GLY A 183 13.47 16.23 -9.22
C GLY A 183 12.09 16.55 -9.81
N CYS A 184 11.70 15.80 -10.84
CA CYS A 184 10.43 16.00 -11.53
C CYS A 184 9.65 14.69 -11.62
N LEU A 185 8.34 14.81 -11.79
CA LEU A 185 7.45 13.68 -12.08
C LEU A 185 7.53 13.32 -13.55
N PRO A 186 7.56 12.03 -13.92
CA PRO A 186 7.54 11.65 -15.32
C PRO A 186 6.36 12.25 -16.11
N ALA A 187 6.63 12.72 -17.33
CA ALA A 187 5.64 13.41 -18.17
C ALA A 187 4.37 12.58 -18.43
N SER A 188 4.49 11.26 -18.49
CA SER A 188 3.37 10.33 -18.69
C SER A 188 2.31 10.40 -17.59
N PHE A 189 2.65 10.90 -16.40
CA PHE A 189 1.72 11.09 -15.29
C PHE A 189 0.91 12.40 -15.37
N GLY A 190 1.16 13.25 -16.37
CA GLY A 190 0.55 14.59 -16.50
C GLY A 190 -0.45 14.78 -17.66
N GLY A 191 -0.99 13.71 -18.26
CA GLY A 191 -1.75 13.80 -19.52
C GLY A 191 -3.25 14.13 -19.37
N LYS A 192 -3.78 14.98 -20.28
CA LYS A 192 -5.22 15.26 -20.47
C LYS A 192 -5.94 14.15 -21.26
N GLY A 193 -5.97 12.92 -20.75
CA GLY A 193 -6.67 11.78 -21.37
C GLY A 193 -7.75 11.17 -20.46
N PRO A 194 -8.82 10.55 -21.01
CA PRO A 194 -9.90 9.96 -20.21
C PRO A 194 -9.45 8.77 -19.34
N SER A 195 -8.34 8.12 -19.71
CA SER A 195 -7.65 7.05 -18.97
C SER A 195 -6.61 7.55 -17.98
N ASN A 196 -6.31 8.86 -17.97
CA ASN A 196 -5.22 9.45 -17.19
C ASN A 196 -5.80 10.43 -16.15
N LYS A 197 -6.52 9.88 -15.16
CA LYS A 197 -7.10 10.63 -14.04
C LYS A 197 -6.05 10.88 -12.95
N GLY A 198 -4.88 11.36 -13.35
CA GLY A 198 -3.80 11.81 -12.47
C GLY A 198 -4.24 12.99 -11.62
N PHE A 199 -4.98 12.71 -10.55
CA PHE A 199 -5.35 13.70 -9.57
C PHE A 199 -4.34 13.64 -8.43
N PHE A 200 -3.37 14.55 -8.50
CA PHE A 200 -2.54 14.88 -7.36
C PHE A 200 -3.47 15.53 -6.32
N GLN A 201 -3.96 14.73 -5.37
CA GLN A 201 -4.76 15.24 -4.27
C GLN A 201 -3.81 16.06 -3.38
N GLY A 202 -3.95 17.38 -3.40
CA GLY A 202 -3.37 18.23 -2.38
C GLY A 202 -4.06 18.01 -1.02
N PRO A 203 -3.52 18.59 0.06
CA PRO A 203 -4.24 18.65 1.33
C PRO A 203 -5.59 19.36 1.08
N ALA A 204 -6.71 18.71 1.45
CA ALA A 204 -8.12 19.09 1.22
C ALA A 204 -8.88 18.44 0.04
N GLY A 205 -8.38 17.35 -0.55
CA GLY A 205 -9.19 16.56 -1.51
C GLY A 205 -9.49 17.28 -2.83
N GLN A 206 -8.79 18.38 -3.11
CA GLN A 206 -8.84 19.03 -4.40
C GLN A 206 -8.19 18.12 -5.45
N LYS A 207 -9.02 17.65 -6.37
CA LYS A 207 -8.61 17.03 -7.62
C LYS A 207 -7.93 18.11 -8.47
N THR A 208 -6.60 18.11 -8.54
CA THR A 208 -5.87 18.99 -9.46
C THR A 208 -5.05 18.16 -10.44
N THR A 209 -5.02 18.59 -11.69
CA THR A 209 -4.09 18.08 -12.71
C THR A 209 -2.70 18.69 -12.58
N ASP A 210 -2.50 19.55 -11.58
CA ASP A 210 -1.33 20.38 -11.44
C ASP A 210 -0.29 19.66 -10.61
N ALA A 211 0.84 19.33 -11.22
CA ALA A 211 2.00 18.77 -10.52
C ALA A 211 2.46 19.66 -9.33
N LYS A 212 2.05 20.93 -9.28
CA LYS A 212 2.23 21.83 -8.13
C LYS A 212 1.50 21.37 -6.87
N ALA A 213 0.30 20.79 -6.96
CA ALA A 213 -0.40 20.26 -5.78
C ALA A 213 0.27 18.99 -5.24
N ALA A 214 0.87 18.19 -6.14
CA ALA A 214 1.70 17.04 -5.78
C ALA A 214 2.96 17.43 -5.00
N ALA A 215 3.46 18.64 -5.25
CA ALA A 215 4.74 19.11 -4.77
C ALA A 215 4.70 19.68 -3.34
N ALA A 216 3.52 19.94 -2.77
CA ALA A 216 3.39 20.52 -1.43
C ALA A 216 4.19 19.69 -0.39
N GLY A 217 5.13 20.32 0.32
CA GLY A 217 5.99 19.61 1.27
C GLY A 217 6.99 18.62 0.64
N THR A 218 7.31 18.76 -0.65
CA THR A 218 8.37 18.03 -1.36
C THR A 218 9.25 19.02 -2.13
N LYS A 219 10.36 18.56 -2.71
CA LYS A 219 11.22 19.34 -3.63
C LYS A 219 11.00 18.94 -5.10
N ILE A 220 9.82 18.41 -5.44
CA ILE A 220 9.44 18.08 -6.81
C ILE A 220 9.07 19.38 -7.55
N THR A 221 9.66 19.62 -8.72
CA THR A 221 9.54 20.89 -9.46
C THR A 221 8.39 20.92 -10.48
N GLY A 222 7.70 19.79 -10.68
CA GLY A 222 6.62 19.65 -11.66
C GLY A 222 6.78 18.39 -12.51
N LEU A 223 6.31 18.43 -13.76
CA LEU A 223 6.55 17.37 -14.74
C LEU A 223 7.93 17.53 -15.38
N CYS A 224 8.60 16.41 -15.69
CA CYS A 224 9.81 16.40 -16.50
C CYS A 224 9.46 16.89 -17.92
N ARG A 225 10.31 17.76 -18.46
CA ARG A 225 10.20 18.28 -19.83
C ARG A 225 11.12 17.52 -20.76
#